data_AF-A0A2N5Y6Y1-F1
#
_entry.id   AF-A0A2N5Y6Y1-F1
#
_cell.length_a   1.000
_cell.length_b   1.000
_cell.length_c   1.000
_cell.angle_alpha   90.00
_cell.angle_beta   90.00
_cell.angle_gamma   90.00
#
_symmetry.space_group_name_H-M   'P 1'
#
loop_
_entity.id
_entity.type
_entity.pdbx_description
1 polymer ?
#
loop_
_entity_poly.entity_id
_entity_poly.type
_entity_poly.pdbx_seq_one_letter_code
_entity_poly.pdbx_strand_id
1 'polypeptide(L)'
;MMNNALWAFSLHRYQQPGVAEACLEAQDYYAADVNLLLYAAWLQAQGQRRDAAEWSALGRALAPWRQRVVVPLRQLRRDWRGLPEAQSLRERLKVLELEAEREQQAQIWRWHGRNTASPATPGSLLQALDGLLDAGGAPPARSRQALVQRLHEVFLAP
;
A
#
# COMPACT_ATOMS: atom_id res chain seq x y z
N MET A 1 5.86 21.00 -2.42
CA MET A 1 6.02 19.54 -2.22
C MET A 1 5.34 19.16 -0.92
N MET A 2 4.32 18.29 -0.94
CA MET A 2 3.65 17.88 0.31
C MET A 2 4.53 16.90 1.08
N ASN A 3 5.22 17.40 2.10
CA ASN A 3 5.91 16.63 3.12
C ASN A 3 4.94 16.45 4.30
N ASN A 4 4.19 15.35 4.33
CA ASN A 4 3.26 15.05 5.42
C ASN A 4 3.76 13.87 6.27
N ALA A 5 3.19 13.71 7.48
CA ALA A 5 3.64 12.71 8.43
C ALA A 5 3.48 11.27 7.92
N LEU A 6 2.43 11.00 7.13
CA LEU A 6 2.22 9.70 6.51
C LEU A 6 3.32 9.39 5.48
N TRP A 7 3.72 10.35 4.65
CA TRP A 7 4.77 10.16 3.64
C TRP A 7 6.12 9.88 4.28
N ALA A 8 6.49 10.69 5.27
CA ALA A 8 7.73 10.49 6.03
C ALA A 8 7.75 9.12 6.72
N PHE A 9 6.63 8.73 7.34
CA PHE A 9 6.48 7.40 7.94
C PHE A 9 6.62 6.29 6.90
N SER A 10 5.95 6.39 5.76
CA SER A 10 5.99 5.37 4.71
C SER A 10 7.40 5.17 4.15
N LEU A 11 8.13 6.26 3.90
CA LEU A 11 9.52 6.17 3.44
C LEU A 11 10.40 5.46 4.47
N HIS A 12 10.30 5.86 5.73
CA HIS A 12 11.07 5.25 6.81
C HIS A 12 10.71 3.76 6.99
N ARG A 13 9.42 3.45 7.03
CA ARG A 13 8.96 2.08 7.26
C ARG A 13 9.28 1.15 6.09
N TYR A 14 9.14 1.62 4.85
CA TYR A 14 9.40 0.79 3.68
C TYR A 14 10.87 0.37 3.54
N GLN A 15 11.79 1.11 4.16
CA GLN A 15 13.22 0.78 4.24
C GLN A 15 13.55 -0.26 5.32
N GLN A 16 12.61 -0.58 6.21
CA GLN A 16 12.86 -1.56 7.27
C GLN A 16 12.97 -2.99 6.72
N PRO A 17 13.79 -3.86 7.33
CA PRO A 17 13.97 -5.24 6.89
C PRO A 17 12.64 -5.98 6.72
N GLY A 18 12.47 -6.66 5.58
CA GLY A 18 11.30 -7.49 5.28
C GLY A 18 10.02 -6.73 4.87
N VAL A 19 9.93 -5.41 5.08
CA VAL A 19 8.73 -4.64 4.73
C VAL A 19 8.48 -4.61 3.23
N ALA A 20 9.50 -4.24 2.45
CA ALA A 20 9.38 -4.16 1.00
C ALA A 20 9.02 -5.53 0.39
N GLU A 21 9.67 -6.60 0.85
CA GLU A 21 9.40 -7.97 0.41
C GLU A 21 7.95 -8.38 0.69
N ALA A 22 7.45 -8.18 1.92
CA ALA A 22 6.08 -8.54 2.28
C ALA A 22 5.04 -7.70 1.51
N CYS A 23 5.31 -6.41 1.31
CA CYS A 23 4.43 -5.53 0.51
C CYS A 23 4.38 -5.95 -0.96
N LEU A 24 5.52 -6.30 -1.55
CA LEU A 24 5.60 -6.77 -2.94
C LEU A 24 4.86 -8.11 -3.10
N GLU A 25 5.01 -9.04 -2.16
CA GLU A 25 4.25 -10.29 -2.17
C GLU A 25 2.73 -10.03 -2.09
N ALA A 26 2.29 -9.14 -1.21
CA ALA A 26 0.88 -8.75 -1.13
C ALA A 26 0.36 -8.11 -2.42
N GLN A 27 1.17 -7.25 -3.03
CA GLN A 27 0.84 -6.59 -4.28
C GLN A 27 0.76 -7.58 -5.46
N ASP A 28 1.68 -8.55 -5.52
CA ASP A 28 1.79 -9.48 -6.65
C ASP A 28 0.75 -10.60 -6.59
N TYR A 29 0.44 -11.12 -5.40
CA TYR A 29 -0.47 -12.26 -5.25
C TYR A 29 -1.89 -11.88 -4.83
N TYR A 30 -2.09 -10.72 -4.20
CA TYR A 30 -3.39 -10.27 -3.69
C TYR A 30 -3.82 -8.92 -4.25
N ALA A 31 -3.15 -8.44 -5.31
CA ALA A 31 -3.39 -7.12 -5.92
C ALA A 31 -3.40 -5.96 -4.91
N ALA A 32 -2.76 -6.13 -3.75
CA ALA A 32 -2.86 -5.22 -2.64
C ALA A 32 -2.31 -3.83 -3.01
N ASP A 33 -2.92 -2.79 -2.44
CA ASP A 33 -2.43 -1.43 -2.57
C ASP A 33 -1.43 -1.11 -1.46
N VAL A 34 -0.14 -1.07 -1.80
CA VAL A 34 0.95 -0.81 -0.84
C VAL A 34 0.76 0.52 -0.09
N ASN A 35 0.18 1.54 -0.71
CA ASN A 35 -0.10 2.81 -0.02
C ASN A 35 -1.16 2.64 1.08
N LEU A 36 -2.15 1.76 0.89
CA LEU A 36 -3.14 1.45 1.92
C LEU A 36 -2.56 0.58 3.04
N LEU A 37 -1.68 -0.38 2.71
CA LEU A 37 -0.97 -1.18 3.72
C LEU A 37 -0.11 -0.29 4.63
N LEU A 38 0.65 0.64 4.03
CA LEU A 38 1.48 1.59 4.77
C LEU A 38 0.63 2.58 5.59
N TYR A 39 -0.54 2.98 5.09
CA TYR A 39 -1.47 3.79 5.86
C TYR A 39 -2.09 3.04 7.05
N ALA A 40 -2.40 1.75 6.91
CA ALA A 40 -2.87 0.92 8.03
C ALA A 40 -1.79 0.82 9.12
N ALA A 41 -0.53 0.61 8.73
CA ALA A 41 0.60 0.61 9.66
C ALA A 41 0.79 1.97 10.36
N TRP A 42 0.64 3.08 9.62
CA TRP A 42 0.72 4.42 10.18
C TRP A 42 -0.39 4.69 11.20
N LEU A 43 -1.63 4.33 10.90
CA LEU A 43 -2.76 4.44 11.83
C LEU A 43 -2.48 3.69 13.14
N GLN A 44 -1.97 2.46 13.04
CA GLN A 44 -1.58 1.67 14.20
C GLN A 44 -0.51 2.36 15.04
N ALA A 45 0.50 2.97 14.40
CA ALA A 45 1.53 3.75 15.10
C ALA A 45 0.98 5.02 15.76
N GLN A 46 -0.12 5.59 15.25
CA GLN A 46 -0.84 6.70 15.87
C GLN A 46 -1.85 6.25 16.96
N GLY A 47 -1.96 4.94 17.23
CA GLY A 47 -2.99 4.41 18.14
C GLY A 47 -4.40 4.60 17.61
N GLN A 48 -4.57 4.59 16.28
CA GLN A 48 -5.83 4.81 15.57
C GLN A 48 -6.21 3.62 14.69
N ARG A 49 -7.50 3.54 14.34
CA ARG A 49 -8.05 2.55 13.41
C ARG A 49 -9.12 3.15 12.50
N ARG A 50 -9.43 2.40 11.45
CA ARG A 50 -10.59 2.61 10.57
C ARG A 50 -11.43 1.34 10.55
N ASP A 51 -12.74 1.50 10.52
CA ASP A 51 -13.66 0.36 10.34
C ASP A 51 -13.73 -0.08 8.86
N ALA A 52 -14.44 -1.19 8.61
CA ALA A 52 -14.56 -1.74 7.26
C ALA A 52 -15.30 -0.80 6.29
N ALA A 53 -16.26 -0.01 6.76
CA ALA A 53 -17.01 0.93 5.93
C ALA A 53 -16.12 2.11 5.52
N GLU A 54 -15.28 2.59 6.44
CA GLU A 54 -14.27 3.62 6.20
C GLU A 54 -13.20 3.16 5.20
N TRP A 55 -12.66 1.94 5.36
CA TRP A 55 -11.73 1.37 4.38
C TRP A 55 -12.36 1.25 2.98
N SER A 56 -13.62 0.80 2.91
CA SER A 56 -14.37 0.72 1.66
C SER A 56 -14.60 2.10 1.03
N ALA A 57 -14.92 3.11 1.85
CA ALA A 57 -15.11 4.49 1.39
C ALA A 57 -13.79 5.11 0.88
N LEU A 58 -12.68 4.88 1.58
CA LEU A 58 -11.35 5.30 1.14
C LEU A 58 -10.97 4.61 -0.18
N GLY A 59 -11.18 3.30 -0.29
CA GLY A 59 -10.93 2.54 -1.52
C GLY A 59 -11.68 3.11 -2.71
N ARG A 60 -12.98 3.42 -2.57
CA ARG A 60 -13.77 4.10 -3.61
C ARG A 60 -13.23 5.48 -3.97
N ALA A 61 -12.80 6.25 -2.97
CA ALA A 61 -12.26 7.59 -3.20
C ALA A 61 -10.94 7.56 -4.00
N LEU A 62 -10.11 6.53 -3.81
CA LEU A 62 -8.83 6.38 -4.50
C LEU A 62 -8.94 5.65 -5.86
N ALA A 63 -10.01 4.88 -6.07
CA ALA A 63 -10.17 4.04 -7.25
C ALA A 63 -9.97 4.79 -8.58
N PRO A 64 -10.50 6.01 -8.80
CA PRO A 64 -10.29 6.74 -10.04
C PRO A 64 -8.82 7.02 -10.36
N TRP A 65 -8.03 7.44 -9.36
CA TRP A 65 -6.60 7.69 -9.54
C TRP A 65 -5.82 6.39 -9.72
N ARG A 66 -6.09 5.41 -8.83
CA ARG A 66 -5.41 4.11 -8.85
C ARG A 66 -5.59 3.39 -10.18
N GLN A 67 -6.82 3.29 -10.67
CA GLN A 67 -7.15 2.53 -11.88
C GLN A 67 -6.71 3.24 -13.17
N ARG A 68 -6.69 4.58 -13.19
CA ARG A 68 -6.37 5.35 -14.40
C ARG A 68 -4.90 5.73 -14.50
N VAL A 69 -4.15 5.71 -13.41
CA VAL A 69 -2.77 6.19 -13.36
C VAL A 69 -1.82 5.13 -12.82
N VAL A 70 -1.98 4.73 -11.56
CA VAL A 70 -1.02 3.84 -10.88
C VAL A 70 -0.98 2.45 -11.53
N VAL A 71 -2.14 1.81 -11.71
CA VAL A 71 -2.24 0.46 -12.28
C VAL A 71 -1.71 0.40 -13.73
N PRO A 72 -2.08 1.32 -14.65
CA PRO A 72 -1.53 1.33 -15.99
C PRO A 72 -0.01 1.55 -16.05
N LEU A 73 0.55 2.47 -15.25
CA LEU A 73 2.00 2.71 -15.20
C LEU A 73 2.76 1.46 -14.76
N ARG A 74 2.24 0.80 -13.71
CA ARG A 74 2.81 -0.44 -13.19
C ARG A 74 2.74 -1.58 -14.19
N GLN A 75 1.60 -1.74 -14.85
CA GLN A 75 1.41 -2.76 -15.88
C GLN A 75 2.41 -2.56 -17.01
N LEU A 76 2.52 -1.32 -17.53
CA LEU A 76 3.46 -1.00 -18.59
C LEU A 76 4.92 -1.29 -18.21
N ARG A 77 5.32 -0.91 -16.98
CA ARG A 77 6.67 -1.21 -16.47
C ARG A 77 6.95 -2.72 -16.36
N ARG A 78 5.92 -3.51 -16.03
CA ARG A 78 5.98 -4.99 -15.96
C ARG A 78 6.02 -5.61 -17.35
N ASP A 79 5.18 -5.16 -18.28
CA ASP A 79 5.12 -5.67 -19.65
C ASP A 79 6.42 -5.47 -20.41
N TRP A 80 7.14 -4.38 -20.13
CA TRP A 80 8.41 -4.11 -20.78
C TRP A 80 9.59 -4.88 -20.15
N ARG A 81 9.34 -5.71 -19.14
CA ARG A 81 10.36 -6.57 -18.54
C ARG A 81 10.87 -7.56 -19.58
N GLY A 82 12.16 -7.45 -19.91
CA GLY A 82 12.81 -8.32 -20.89
C GLY A 82 13.00 -7.69 -22.26
N LEU A 83 12.62 -6.42 -22.46
CA LEU A 83 12.95 -5.63 -23.64
C LEU A 83 14.20 -4.77 -23.36
N PRO A 84 15.40 -5.13 -23.85
CA PRO A 84 16.63 -4.40 -23.57
C PRO A 84 16.57 -2.93 -24.00
N GLU A 85 15.93 -2.65 -25.14
CA GLU A 85 15.78 -1.31 -25.72
C GLU A 85 14.92 -0.39 -24.84
N ALA A 86 14.03 -0.96 -24.03
CA ALA A 86 13.14 -0.22 -23.15
C ALA A 86 13.75 0.09 -21.77
N GLN A 87 14.96 -0.38 -21.45
CA GLN A 87 15.50 -0.31 -20.08
C GLN A 87 15.54 1.12 -19.51
N SER A 88 16.02 2.10 -20.29
CA SER A 88 16.03 3.52 -19.87
C SER A 88 14.61 4.08 -19.68
N LEU A 89 13.68 3.70 -20.55
CA LEU A 89 12.28 4.12 -20.43
C LEU A 89 11.60 3.49 -19.21
N ARG A 90 11.93 2.24 -18.86
CA ARG A 90 11.42 1.57 -17.66
C ARG A 90 11.87 2.23 -16.37
N GLU A 91 13.11 2.71 -16.29
CA GLU A 91 13.56 3.49 -15.13
C GLU A 91 12.82 4.82 -15.03
N ARG A 92 12.56 5.50 -16.14
CA ARG A 92 11.71 6.71 -16.16
C ARG A 92 10.27 6.41 -15.77
N LEU A 93 9.70 5.31 -16.24
CA LEU A 93 8.36 4.85 -15.84
C LEU A 93 8.30 4.53 -14.35
N LYS A 94 9.34 3.90 -13.79
CA LYS A 94 9.44 3.62 -12.35
C LYS A 94 9.41 4.91 -11.53
N VAL A 95 10.14 5.94 -11.95
CA VAL A 95 10.10 7.27 -11.30
C VAL A 95 8.68 7.85 -11.37
N LEU A 96 8.04 7.81 -12.54
CA LEU A 96 6.68 8.31 -12.71
C LEU A 96 5.64 7.52 -11.88
N GLU A 97 5.79 6.19 -11.78
CA GLU A 97 4.96 5.33 -10.93
C GLU A 97 5.09 5.76 -9.46
N LEU A 98 6.31 5.96 -8.96
CA LEU A 98 6.56 6.42 -7.59
C LEU A 98 5.97 7.81 -7.32
N GLU A 99 6.04 8.72 -8.30
CA GLU A 99 5.40 10.04 -8.19
C GLU A 99 3.87 9.93 -8.14
N ALA A 100 3.29 9.02 -8.92
CA ALA A 100 1.85 8.75 -8.91
C ALA A 100 1.39 8.11 -7.59
N GLU A 101 2.18 7.19 -7.03
CA GLU A 101 1.95 6.60 -5.70
C GLU A 101 2.04 7.67 -4.61
N ARG A 102 3.01 8.59 -4.69
CA ARG A 102 3.11 9.72 -3.76
C ARG A 102 1.86 10.60 -3.80
N GLU A 103 1.32 10.89 -4.98
CA GLU A 103 0.05 11.64 -5.10
C GLU A 103 -1.13 10.86 -4.52
N GLN A 104 -1.19 9.54 -4.72
CA GLN A 104 -2.21 8.70 -4.08
C GLN A 104 -2.11 8.80 -2.55
N GLN A 105 -0.90 8.79 -2.00
CA GLN A 105 -0.72 8.94 -0.57
C GLN A 105 -1.08 10.34 -0.05
N ALA A 106 -0.87 11.39 -0.86
CA ALA A 106 -1.39 12.72 -0.58
C ALA A 106 -2.93 12.77 -0.59
N GLN A 107 -3.60 11.97 -1.44
CA GLN A 107 -5.06 11.81 -1.38
C GLN A 107 -5.50 11.09 -0.10
N ILE A 108 -4.78 10.04 0.32
CA ILE A 108 -5.02 9.36 1.60
C ILE A 108 -4.88 10.35 2.77
N TRP A 109 -3.82 11.16 2.79
CA TRP A 109 -3.62 12.17 3.83
C TRP A 109 -4.76 13.18 3.90
N ARG A 110 -5.20 13.71 2.75
CA ARG A 110 -6.35 14.63 2.66
C ARG A 110 -7.66 13.97 3.09
N TRP A 111 -7.85 12.70 2.76
CA TRP A 111 -9.01 11.93 3.22
C TRP A 111 -8.96 11.75 4.75
N HIS A 112 -7.80 11.35 5.29
CA HIS A 112 -7.60 11.19 6.73
C HIS A 112 -7.94 12.47 7.50
N GLY A 113 -7.44 13.63 7.08
CA GLY A 113 -7.69 14.90 7.77
C GLY A 113 -9.16 15.37 7.76
N ARG A 114 -10.02 14.79 6.91
CA ARG A 114 -11.46 15.11 6.85
C ARG A 114 -12.33 14.10 7.61
N ASN A 115 -11.75 12.99 8.07
CA ASN A 115 -12.48 11.90 8.70
C ASN A 115 -11.86 11.60 10.07
N THR A 116 -12.63 11.73 11.14
CA THR A 116 -12.15 11.40 12.50
C THR A 116 -11.84 9.92 12.60
N ALA A 117 -10.64 9.56 13.05
CA ALA A 117 -10.28 8.16 13.28
C ALA A 117 -10.78 7.68 14.64
N SER A 118 -11.06 6.38 14.75
CA SER A 118 -11.34 5.76 16.04
C SER A 118 -10.04 5.36 16.75
N PRO A 119 -10.01 5.27 18.10
CA PRO A 119 -8.86 4.71 18.82
C PRO A 119 -8.55 3.27 18.36
N ALA A 120 -7.31 2.82 18.35
CA ALA A 120 -7.01 1.43 18.00
C ALA A 120 -7.49 0.45 19.09
N THR A 121 -7.86 -0.76 18.67
CA THR A 121 -8.09 -1.93 19.55
C THR A 121 -7.05 -3.01 19.28
N PRO A 122 -6.84 -3.96 20.21
CA PRO A 122 -6.05 -5.15 19.93
C PRO A 122 -6.51 -5.82 18.63
N GLY A 123 -5.58 -6.05 17.69
CA GLY A 123 -5.87 -6.67 16.39
C GLY A 123 -6.39 -5.72 15.30
N SER A 124 -6.52 -4.41 15.55
CA SER A 124 -6.94 -3.44 14.52
C SER A 124 -6.09 -3.50 13.26
N LEU A 125 -4.75 -3.57 13.40
CA LEU A 125 -3.85 -3.69 12.25
C LEU A 125 -4.06 -5.02 11.49
N LEU A 126 -4.15 -6.15 12.19
CA LEU A 126 -4.40 -7.46 11.55
C LEU A 126 -5.69 -7.45 10.73
N GLN A 127 -6.76 -6.91 11.30
CA GLN A 127 -8.06 -6.80 10.62
C GLN A 127 -7.98 -5.92 9.37
N ALA A 128 -7.29 -4.77 9.47
CA ALA A 128 -7.10 -3.88 8.34
C ALA A 128 -6.26 -4.55 7.23
N LEU A 129 -5.15 -5.20 7.59
CA LEU A 129 -4.28 -5.89 6.63
C LEU A 129 -5.05 -7.00 5.92
N ASP A 130 -5.78 -7.86 6.64
CA ASP A 130 -6.58 -8.91 6.02
C ASP A 130 -7.58 -8.32 5.01
N GLY A 131 -8.34 -7.31 5.41
CA GLY A 131 -9.33 -6.67 4.53
C GLY A 131 -8.75 -5.95 3.30
N LEU A 132 -7.45 -5.62 3.30
CA LEU A 132 -6.76 -4.95 2.20
C LEU A 132 -6.13 -5.92 1.18
N LEU A 133 -6.14 -7.22 1.47
CA LEU A 133 -5.69 -8.27 0.56
C LEU A 133 -6.90 -8.81 -0.21
N ASP A 134 -7.06 -8.35 -1.46
CA ASP A 134 -8.09 -8.85 -2.37
C ASP A 134 -7.77 -10.30 -2.80
N ALA A 135 -8.78 -11.11 -3.07
CA ALA A 135 -8.62 -12.49 -3.58
C ALA A 135 -8.14 -12.55 -5.06
N GLY A 136 -7.58 -11.47 -5.59
CA GLY A 136 -7.26 -11.30 -7.01
C GLY A 136 -5.90 -11.88 -7.38
N GLY A 137 -5.79 -13.21 -7.50
CA GLY A 137 -4.58 -13.88 -7.98
C GLY A 137 -4.62 -15.40 -7.81
N ALA A 138 -3.70 -16.11 -8.49
CA ALA A 138 -3.44 -17.52 -8.17
C ALA A 138 -2.89 -17.58 -6.73
N PRO A 139 -3.40 -18.47 -5.86
CA PRO A 139 -2.99 -18.51 -4.47
C PRO A 139 -1.48 -18.75 -4.36
N PRO A 140 -0.75 -17.95 -3.56
CA PRO A 140 0.67 -18.18 -3.35
C PRO A 140 0.90 -19.55 -2.69
N ALA A 141 2.14 -20.05 -2.75
CA ALA A 141 2.55 -21.26 -2.06
C ALA A 141 2.36 -21.17 -0.53
N ARG A 142 2.23 -19.95 0.02
CA ARG A 142 1.95 -19.65 1.43
C ARG A 142 0.52 -19.13 1.57
N SER A 143 -0.15 -19.42 2.69
CA SER A 143 -1.53 -18.99 2.92
C SER A 143 -1.64 -17.47 3.11
N ARG A 144 -2.79 -16.90 2.74
CA ARG A 144 -3.14 -15.47 2.98
C ARG A 144 -2.88 -15.06 4.43
N GLN A 145 -3.28 -15.93 5.37
CA GLN A 145 -3.07 -15.71 6.79
C GLN A 145 -1.60 -15.55 7.17
N ALA A 146 -0.70 -16.36 6.60
CA ALA A 146 0.73 -16.27 6.87
C ALA A 146 1.32 -14.95 6.37
N LEU A 147 0.87 -14.45 5.21
CA LEU A 147 1.28 -13.14 4.70
C LEU A 147 0.76 -12.00 5.58
N VAL A 148 -0.50 -12.05 6.03
CA VAL A 148 -1.07 -11.05 6.95
C VAL A 148 -0.26 -10.97 8.25
N GLN A 149 0.10 -12.12 8.83
CA GLN A 149 0.93 -12.17 10.03
C GLN A 149 2.31 -11.58 9.79
N ARG A 150 2.97 -11.95 8.69
CA ARG A 150 4.28 -11.39 8.36
C ARG A 150 4.23 -9.88 8.12
N LEU A 151 3.21 -9.38 7.41
CA LEU A 151 2.99 -7.94 7.25
C LEU A 151 2.82 -7.24 8.60
N HIS A 152 2.03 -7.82 9.50
CA HIS A 152 1.83 -7.29 10.84
C HIS A 152 3.15 -7.24 11.63
N GLU A 153 3.94 -8.31 11.62
CA GLU A 153 5.24 -8.38 12.30
C GLU A 153 6.22 -7.32 11.77
N VAL A 154 6.42 -7.25 10.45
CA VAL A 154 7.37 -6.30 9.86
C VAL A 154 6.91 -4.84 10.01
N PHE A 155 5.61 -4.58 10.12
CA PHE A 155 5.07 -3.25 10.42
C PHE A 155 5.11 -2.89 11.92
N LEU A 156 5.38 -3.82 12.82
CA LEU A 156 5.55 -3.51 14.24
C LEU A 156 6.99 -3.66 14.72
N ALA A 157 7.88 -4.13 13.85
CA ALA A 157 9.31 -4.15 14.11
C ALA A 157 9.82 -2.72 14.46
N PRO A 158 10.72 -2.62 15.47
CA PRO A 158 11.27 -1.35 15.95
C PRO A 158 12.08 -0.61 14.89
#